data_AF-A0A945GP61-F1
#
_entry.id   AF-A0A945GP61-F1
#
_cell.length_a   1.000
_cell.length_b   1.000
_cell.length_c   1.000
_cell.angle_alpha   90.00
_cell.angle_beta   90.00
_cell.angle_gamma   90.00
#
_symmetry.space_group_name_H-M   'P 1'
#
loop_
_entity.id
_entity.type
_entity.pdbx_description
1 polymer ?
#
loop_
_entity_poly.entity_id
_entity_poly.type
_entity_poly.pdbx_seq_one_letter_code
_entity_poly.pdbx_strand_id
1 'polypeptide(L)'
;MKSSIRPILWAFLAFSLTHSLPTAAAEPILARLAFWVPSAQMSEFEKEYATELAPLLKKHGLKESAQPGRATPDSIFSRLFEFASVAEFEERTGALGENSAYIAQLRRLGRRFTTQRPDSMLVMYFELYQQPAGSGQALQAGRERGHWRTYDAINGLNNVTVYHLLEDRNCNIWIGTVGGGISRYDGHSFRNFTIEDGLAGDWVWGLLEDRNGNIWIRTNGGISRFDGRNFQNFTTENGLPGNWPGGMLEDRSGNLWFGTNAGVSRFDGRQDVGNAFRT
;
A
#
# COMPACT_ATOMS: atom_id res chain seq x y z
N MET A 1 5.47 30.33 58.86
CA MET A 1 5.65 31.21 57.68
C MET A 1 4.92 30.53 56.52
N LYS A 2 3.83 31.17 56.04
CA LYS A 2 2.93 30.79 54.93
C LYS A 2 2.17 29.46 55.11
N SER A 3 0.88 29.48 55.47
CA SER A 3 -0.29 29.72 54.60
C SER A 3 -0.40 28.61 53.53
N SER A 4 -1.53 27.98 53.24
CA SER A 4 -2.92 28.27 53.55
C SER A 4 -3.83 27.30 52.79
N ILE A 5 -5.00 27.03 53.37
CA ILE A 5 -6.30 26.84 52.69
C ILE A 5 -6.57 25.49 51.97
N ARG A 6 -7.59 24.80 52.52
CA ARG A 6 -8.35 23.63 52.01
C ARG A 6 -9.23 24.05 50.79
N PRO A 7 -10.24 23.29 50.28
CA PRO A 7 -10.64 21.87 50.39
C PRO A 7 -11.08 21.27 49.01
N ILE A 8 -11.73 20.09 49.06
CA ILE A 8 -12.92 19.66 48.27
C ILE A 8 -12.70 18.38 47.45
N LEU A 9 -13.29 17.31 48.00
CA LEU A 9 -13.75 16.10 47.32
C LEU A 9 -14.57 16.44 46.07
N TRP A 10 -14.23 15.85 44.93
CA TRP A 10 -15.21 15.45 43.90
C TRP A 10 -14.93 14.02 43.46
N ALA A 11 -16.02 13.27 43.32
CA ALA A 11 -16.15 11.84 43.12
C ALA A 11 -15.19 11.20 42.09
N PHE A 12 -14.46 10.17 42.53
CA PHE A 12 -14.07 9.09 41.63
C PHE A 12 -15.32 8.24 41.37
N LEU A 13 -15.91 8.36 40.18
CA LEU A 13 -16.70 7.27 39.63
C LEU A 13 -15.73 6.14 39.31
N ALA A 14 -15.65 5.16 40.22
CA ALA A 14 -15.08 3.86 39.94
C ALA A 14 -16.00 3.17 38.92
N PHE A 15 -15.77 3.39 37.63
CA PHE A 15 -16.23 2.45 36.62
C PHE A 15 -15.23 1.29 36.62
N SER A 16 -15.44 0.33 37.52
CA SER A 16 -14.95 -1.03 37.32
C SER A 16 -15.70 -1.62 36.11
N LEU A 17 -15.25 -1.28 34.91
CA LEU A 17 -15.47 -2.13 33.75
C LEU A 17 -14.52 -3.31 33.88
N THR A 18 -14.81 -4.24 34.79
CA THR A 18 -14.42 -5.64 34.58
C THR A 18 -15.36 -6.22 33.53
N HIS A 19 -15.27 -5.70 32.30
CA HIS A 19 -15.46 -6.59 31.18
C HIS A 19 -14.12 -7.31 31.06
N SER A 20 -13.99 -8.45 31.75
CA SER A 20 -13.22 -9.53 31.18
C SER A 20 -13.85 -9.77 29.81
N LEU A 21 -13.27 -9.14 28.78
CA LEU A 21 -13.49 -9.54 27.41
C LEU A 21 -13.35 -11.06 27.43
N PRO A 22 -14.30 -11.84 26.87
CA PRO A 22 -14.00 -13.23 26.62
C PRO A 22 -12.73 -13.18 25.79
N THR A 23 -11.64 -13.67 26.36
CA THR A 23 -10.41 -13.90 25.63
C THR A 23 -10.79 -15.01 24.67
N ALA A 24 -11.41 -14.64 23.55
CA ALA A 24 -11.45 -15.52 22.40
C ALA A 24 -10.01 -15.95 22.25
N ALA A 25 -9.75 -17.25 22.44
CA ALA A 25 -8.41 -17.79 22.32
C ALA A 25 -7.83 -17.20 21.03
N ALA A 26 -6.68 -16.52 21.14
CA ALA A 26 -6.09 -15.81 20.01
C ALA A 26 -6.15 -16.73 18.79
N GLU A 27 -6.83 -16.28 17.73
CA GLU A 27 -7.01 -17.12 16.55
C GLU A 27 -5.64 -17.62 16.10
N PRO A 28 -5.50 -18.93 15.81
CA PRO A 28 -4.20 -19.48 15.46
C PRO A 28 -3.70 -18.79 14.19
N ILE A 29 -2.40 -18.50 14.16
CA ILE A 29 -1.73 -18.05 12.95
C ILE A 29 -1.75 -19.22 11.97
N LEU A 30 -2.29 -18.99 10.77
CA LEU A 30 -2.22 -19.98 9.71
C LEU A 30 -0.97 -19.76 8.87
N ALA A 31 -0.29 -20.84 8.51
CA ALA A 31 0.70 -20.86 7.46
C ALA A 31 0.30 -21.84 6.35
N ARG A 32 0.61 -21.48 5.11
CA ARG A 32 0.32 -22.27 3.92
C ARG A 32 1.57 -22.98 3.47
N LEU A 33 1.50 -24.30 3.48
CA LEU A 33 2.44 -25.16 2.79
C LEU A 33 1.91 -25.43 1.39
N ALA A 34 2.64 -25.04 0.37
CA ALA A 34 2.22 -25.18 -1.01
C ALA A 34 3.30 -25.78 -1.90
N PHE A 35 2.87 -26.58 -2.86
CA PHE A 35 3.72 -27.29 -3.79
C PHE A 35 3.24 -27.00 -5.21
N TRP A 36 4.19 -26.74 -6.11
CA TRP A 36 3.87 -26.68 -7.53
C TRP A 36 3.80 -28.11 -8.08
N VAL A 37 2.65 -28.45 -8.67
CA VAL A 37 2.35 -29.79 -9.19
C VAL A 37 1.63 -29.63 -10.52
N PRO A 38 2.09 -30.26 -11.62
CA PRO A 38 1.35 -30.27 -12.87
C PRO A 38 -0.08 -30.75 -12.64
N SER A 39 -1.09 -30.01 -13.11
CA SER A 39 -2.50 -30.31 -12.81
C SER A 39 -2.91 -31.75 -13.21
N ALA A 40 -2.31 -32.30 -14.26
CA ALA A 40 -2.53 -33.69 -14.70
C ALA A 40 -2.09 -34.75 -13.68
N GLN A 41 -1.20 -34.41 -12.74
CA GLN A 41 -0.64 -35.31 -11.72
C GLN A 41 -1.19 -35.01 -10.32
N MET A 42 -2.10 -34.04 -10.18
CA MET A 42 -2.58 -33.55 -8.88
C MET A 42 -3.17 -34.66 -8.00
N SER A 43 -4.04 -35.50 -8.58
CA SER A 43 -4.70 -36.59 -7.85
C SER A 43 -3.74 -37.69 -7.38
N GLU A 44 -2.61 -37.86 -8.07
CA GLU A 44 -1.57 -38.80 -7.68
C GLU A 44 -0.69 -38.21 -6.59
N PHE A 45 -0.28 -36.93 -6.76
CA PHE A 45 0.46 -36.19 -5.75
C PHE A 45 -0.27 -36.13 -4.42
N GLU A 46 -1.59 -35.93 -4.42
CA GLU A 46 -2.39 -35.90 -3.19
C GLU A 46 -2.29 -37.21 -2.38
N LYS A 47 -2.28 -38.36 -3.05
CA LYS A 47 -2.14 -39.68 -2.41
C LYS A 47 -0.76 -39.85 -1.79
N GLU A 48 0.28 -39.41 -2.49
CA GLU A 48 1.65 -39.46 -1.99
C GLU A 48 1.88 -38.48 -0.84
N TYR A 49 1.37 -37.26 -0.96
CA TYR A 49 1.41 -36.31 0.14
C TYR A 49 0.79 -36.92 1.41
N ALA A 50 -0.39 -37.53 1.30
CA ALA A 50 -1.08 -38.14 2.44
C ALA A 50 -0.30 -39.32 3.07
N THR A 51 0.41 -40.09 2.26
CA THR A 51 1.13 -41.29 2.71
C THR A 51 2.53 -40.98 3.22
N GLU A 52 3.20 -39.98 2.63
CA GLU A 52 4.65 -39.79 2.76
C GLU A 52 5.02 -38.51 3.49
N LEU A 53 4.34 -37.40 3.18
CA LEU A 53 4.65 -36.09 3.77
C LEU A 53 3.80 -35.80 5.01
N ALA A 54 2.49 -36.00 4.94
CA ALA A 54 1.59 -35.68 6.05
C ALA A 54 1.99 -36.35 7.39
N PRO A 55 2.41 -37.63 7.43
CA PRO A 55 2.88 -38.24 8.68
C PRO A 55 4.16 -37.61 9.23
N LEU A 56 5.09 -37.21 8.35
CA LEU A 56 6.32 -36.52 8.75
C LEU A 56 6.02 -35.13 9.33
N LEU A 57 5.17 -34.36 8.64
CA LEU A 57 4.74 -33.03 9.10
C LEU A 57 4.07 -33.13 10.47
N LYS A 58 3.19 -34.11 10.68
CA LYS A 58 2.55 -34.38 11.97
C LYS A 58 3.55 -34.77 13.06
N LYS A 59 4.57 -35.59 12.75
CA LYS A 59 5.64 -35.95 13.69
C LYS A 59 6.46 -34.74 14.12
N HIS A 60 6.59 -33.73 13.26
CA HIS A 60 7.21 -32.42 13.54
C HIS A 60 6.24 -31.42 14.19
N GLY A 61 5.10 -31.90 14.71
CA GLY A 61 4.14 -31.08 15.45
C GLY A 61 3.25 -30.20 14.57
N LEU A 62 3.36 -30.25 13.24
CA LEU A 62 2.52 -29.46 12.36
C LEU A 62 1.08 -29.99 12.35
N LYS A 63 0.15 -29.14 12.78
CA LYS A 63 -1.28 -29.45 12.84
C LYS A 63 -1.97 -28.81 11.64
N GLU A 64 -2.51 -29.63 10.75
CA GLU A 64 -3.30 -29.15 9.61
C GLU A 64 -4.58 -28.46 10.11
N SER A 65 -4.92 -27.30 9.53
CA SER A 65 -6.10 -26.54 9.90
C SER A 65 -7.34 -27.05 9.17
N ALA A 66 -8.47 -27.05 9.87
CA ALA A 66 -9.78 -27.30 9.28
C ALA A 66 -10.36 -26.06 8.56
N GLN A 67 -9.71 -24.89 8.69
CA GLN A 67 -10.19 -23.67 8.08
C GLN A 67 -10.05 -23.71 6.54
N PRO A 68 -11.09 -23.32 5.79
CA PRO A 68 -10.98 -23.22 4.34
C PRO A 68 -10.01 -22.11 3.95
N GLY A 69 -8.99 -22.44 3.16
CA GLY A 69 -8.11 -21.45 2.54
C GLY A 69 -8.73 -20.83 1.30
N ARG A 70 -8.19 -19.67 0.87
CA ARG A 70 -8.38 -19.10 -0.48
C ARG A 70 -7.98 -20.13 -1.52
N ALA A 71 -8.79 -20.22 -2.59
CA ALA A 71 -8.49 -21.02 -3.75
C ALA A 71 -7.08 -20.76 -4.29
N THR A 72 -6.43 -21.81 -4.76
CA THR A 72 -5.16 -21.76 -5.46
C THR A 72 -5.37 -22.07 -6.94
N PRO A 73 -4.46 -21.64 -7.83
CA PRO A 73 -4.40 -22.16 -9.20
C PRO A 73 -4.37 -23.69 -9.21
N ASP A 74 -4.92 -24.31 -10.26
CA ASP A 74 -5.00 -25.78 -10.43
C ASP A 74 -3.64 -26.48 -10.47
N SER A 75 -2.54 -25.74 -10.56
CA SER A 75 -1.16 -26.23 -10.52
C SER A 75 -0.51 -26.13 -9.14
N ILE A 76 -1.29 -25.79 -8.11
CA ILE A 76 -0.80 -25.64 -6.74
C ILE A 76 -1.61 -26.54 -5.81
N PHE A 77 -0.93 -27.56 -5.26
CA PHE A 77 -1.42 -28.29 -4.10
C PHE A 77 -1.05 -27.50 -2.85
N SER A 78 -1.99 -27.29 -1.93
CA SER A 78 -1.68 -26.62 -0.67
C SER A 78 -2.44 -27.19 0.53
N ARG A 79 -1.87 -26.99 1.72
CA ARG A 79 -2.47 -27.26 3.03
C ARG A 79 -2.20 -26.10 3.98
N LEU A 80 -3.13 -25.86 4.89
CA LEU A 80 -2.99 -24.86 5.94
C LEU A 80 -2.60 -25.53 7.25
N PHE A 81 -1.73 -24.87 8.02
CA PHE A 81 -1.24 -25.35 9.30
C PHE A 81 -1.39 -24.28 10.37
N GLU A 82 -1.73 -24.70 11.58
CA GLU A 82 -1.98 -23.83 12.74
C GLU A 82 -0.72 -23.66 13.59
N PHE A 83 -0.45 -22.42 13.98
CA PHE A 83 0.62 -22.02 14.88
C PHE A 83 0.08 -21.03 15.93
N ALA A 84 0.59 -21.11 17.15
CA ALA A 84 0.27 -20.20 18.23
C ALA A 84 1.04 -18.87 18.13
N SER A 85 2.18 -18.84 17.43
CA SER A 85 2.97 -17.61 17.22
C SER A 85 3.88 -17.70 15.99
N VAL A 86 4.38 -16.54 15.53
CA VAL A 86 5.39 -16.46 14.45
C VAL A 86 6.68 -17.17 14.87
N ALA A 87 7.09 -17.03 16.13
CA ALA A 87 8.30 -17.69 16.65
C ALA A 87 8.18 -19.22 16.60
N GLU A 88 7.02 -19.77 16.95
CA GLU A 88 6.76 -21.21 16.84
C GLU A 88 6.77 -21.69 15.37
N PHE A 89 6.25 -20.87 14.46
CA PHE A 89 6.34 -21.14 13.03
C PHE A 89 7.79 -21.21 12.55
N GLU A 90 8.62 -20.21 12.88
CA GLU A 90 10.04 -20.17 12.51
C GLU A 90 10.82 -21.36 13.08
N GLU A 91 10.61 -21.68 14.36
CA GLU A 91 11.27 -22.82 15.01
C GLU A 91 10.93 -24.14 14.33
N ARG A 92 9.63 -24.44 14.15
CA ARG A 92 9.17 -25.72 13.62
C ARG A 92 9.51 -25.88 12.14
N THR A 93 9.38 -24.81 11.35
CA THR A 93 9.72 -24.88 9.92
C THR A 93 11.23 -24.93 9.70
N GLY A 94 12.02 -24.26 10.54
CA GLY A 94 13.48 -24.39 10.55
C GLY A 94 13.93 -25.82 10.87
N ALA A 95 13.43 -26.40 11.97
CA ALA A 95 13.74 -27.78 12.36
C ALA A 95 13.31 -28.81 11.29
N LEU A 96 12.17 -28.57 10.62
CA LEU A 96 11.72 -29.40 9.50
C LEU A 96 12.67 -29.29 8.29
N GLY A 97 13.15 -28.07 8.00
CA GLY A 97 14.09 -27.79 6.91
C GLY A 97 15.46 -28.48 7.08
N GLU A 98 15.87 -28.75 8.32
CA GLU A 98 17.10 -29.49 8.64
C GLU A 98 16.91 -31.02 8.69
N ASN A 99 15.65 -31.49 8.65
CA ASN A 99 15.35 -32.90 8.81
C ASN A 99 15.70 -33.71 7.54
N SER A 100 16.70 -34.58 7.65
CA SER A 100 17.19 -35.40 6.53
C SER A 100 16.12 -36.29 5.88
N ALA A 101 15.16 -36.81 6.66
CA ALA A 101 14.07 -37.62 6.12
C ALA A 101 13.09 -36.75 5.31
N TYR A 102 12.73 -35.56 5.80
CA TYR A 102 11.89 -34.61 5.06
C TYR A 102 12.56 -34.15 3.75
N ILE A 103 13.84 -33.77 3.81
CA ILE A 103 14.61 -33.39 2.61
C ILE A 103 14.67 -34.55 1.61
N ALA A 104 14.92 -35.78 2.07
CA ALA A 104 14.95 -36.96 1.19
C ALA A 104 13.60 -37.19 0.50
N GLN A 105 12.48 -36.96 1.19
CA GLN A 105 11.15 -37.04 0.62
C GLN A 105 10.88 -35.95 -0.44
N LEU A 106 11.25 -34.70 -0.17
CA LEU A 106 11.12 -33.61 -1.14
C LEU A 106 11.94 -33.88 -2.41
N ARG A 107 13.13 -34.47 -2.31
CA ARG A 107 13.93 -34.88 -3.48
C ARG A 107 13.26 -36.01 -4.26
N ARG A 108 12.70 -37.00 -3.55
CA ARG A 108 11.98 -38.12 -4.19
C ARG A 108 10.78 -37.61 -4.97
N LEU A 109 9.94 -36.78 -4.35
CA LEU A 109 8.76 -36.20 -4.98
C LEU A 109 9.13 -35.23 -6.11
N GLY A 110 10.21 -34.46 -5.96
CA GLY A 110 10.73 -33.58 -7.02
C GLY A 110 11.08 -34.34 -8.30
N ARG A 111 11.79 -35.47 -8.19
CA ARG A 111 12.09 -36.35 -9.33
C ARG A 111 10.83 -36.90 -10.02
N ARG A 112 9.74 -37.07 -9.27
CA ARG A 112 8.48 -37.65 -9.77
C ARG A 112 7.56 -36.61 -10.41
N PHE A 113 7.43 -35.45 -9.79
CA PHE A 113 6.36 -34.49 -10.11
C PHE A 113 6.82 -33.16 -10.72
N THR A 114 8.10 -32.80 -10.67
CA THR A 114 8.56 -31.50 -11.20
C THR A 114 9.44 -31.66 -12.44
N THR A 115 10.59 -32.32 -12.33
CA THR A 115 11.53 -32.47 -13.45
C THR A 115 12.27 -33.82 -13.39
N GLN A 116 12.61 -34.39 -14.54
CA GLN A 116 13.38 -35.63 -14.65
C GLN A 116 14.89 -35.47 -14.32
N ARG A 117 15.30 -34.35 -13.70
CA ARG A 117 16.69 -34.16 -13.28
C ARG A 117 16.91 -34.85 -11.93
N PRO A 118 18.00 -35.61 -11.75
CA PRO A 118 18.23 -36.44 -10.55
C PRO A 118 18.20 -35.67 -9.22
N ASP A 119 18.62 -34.40 -9.25
CA ASP A 119 18.83 -33.55 -8.07
C ASP A 119 17.71 -32.53 -7.82
N SER A 120 16.63 -32.56 -8.61
CA SER A 120 15.56 -31.58 -8.48
C SER A 120 14.72 -31.82 -7.23
N MET A 121 14.62 -30.78 -6.40
CA MET A 121 13.69 -30.71 -5.29
C MET A 121 12.27 -30.42 -5.79
N LEU A 122 11.28 -30.90 -5.05
CA LEU A 122 9.90 -30.44 -5.21
C LEU A 122 9.83 -28.94 -4.93
N VAL A 123 9.30 -28.17 -5.89
CA VAL A 123 9.18 -26.71 -5.74
C VAL A 123 8.06 -26.42 -4.77
N MET A 124 8.40 -25.73 -3.68
CA MET A 124 7.47 -25.47 -2.60
C MET A 124 7.78 -24.18 -1.86
N TYR A 125 6.78 -23.67 -1.14
CA TYR A 125 6.93 -22.60 -0.15
C TYR A 125 6.11 -22.94 1.10
N PHE A 126 6.57 -22.44 2.23
CA PHE A 126 5.84 -22.52 3.50
C PHE A 126 5.82 -21.13 4.10
N GLU A 127 4.70 -20.43 3.98
CA GLU A 127 4.60 -19.00 4.28
C GLU A 127 3.42 -18.71 5.21
N LEU A 128 3.54 -17.68 6.03
CA LEU A 128 2.41 -17.19 6.83
C LEU A 128 1.27 -16.78 5.91
N TYR A 129 0.09 -17.34 6.17
CA TYR A 129 -1.08 -17.27 5.31
C TYR A 129 -2.13 -16.29 5.83
N GLN A 130 -2.25 -16.16 7.15
CA GLN A 130 -3.23 -15.28 7.79
C GLN A 130 -2.60 -14.45 8.91
N GLN A 131 -2.39 -13.16 8.63
CA GLN A 131 -3.12 -12.15 9.37
C GLN A 131 -4.28 -11.72 8.44
N PRO A 132 -5.47 -12.33 8.52
CA PRO A 132 -6.52 -12.00 7.57
C PRO A 132 -7.02 -10.61 7.89
N ALA A 133 -6.86 -9.67 6.95
CA ALA A 133 -7.83 -8.60 6.87
C ALA A 133 -9.20 -9.30 6.73
N GLY A 134 -10.11 -9.05 7.68
CA GLY A 134 -11.45 -9.64 7.66
C GLY A 134 -12.17 -9.35 6.34
N SER A 135 -13.36 -9.91 6.14
CA SER A 135 -14.14 -9.79 4.89
C SER A 135 -14.49 -8.35 4.46
N GLY A 136 -14.05 -7.33 5.20
CA GLY A 136 -14.57 -5.98 5.14
C GLY A 136 -16.02 -5.95 5.63
N GLN A 137 -16.47 -4.77 6.02
CA GLN A 137 -17.89 -4.50 6.20
C GLN A 137 -18.23 -3.30 5.34
N ALA A 138 -19.21 -3.43 4.45
CA ALA A 138 -19.77 -2.29 3.77
C ALA A 138 -20.64 -1.51 4.76
N LEU A 139 -20.18 -0.33 5.18
CA LEU A 139 -21.00 0.60 5.94
C LEU A 139 -21.90 1.36 4.97
N GLN A 140 -23.20 1.40 5.26
CA GLN A 140 -24.14 2.23 4.50
C GLN A 140 -23.74 3.70 4.69
N ALA A 141 -23.31 4.32 3.60
CA ALA A 141 -22.72 5.65 3.55
C ALA A 141 -23.19 6.37 2.29
N GLY A 142 -23.31 7.69 2.35
CA GLY A 142 -23.78 8.48 1.22
C GLY A 142 -23.61 9.97 1.43
N ARG A 143 -24.15 10.76 0.49
CA ARG A 143 -24.12 12.23 0.53
C ARG A 143 -24.72 12.71 1.86
N GLU A 144 -23.88 13.26 2.72
CA GLU A 144 -24.22 13.72 4.08
C GLU A 144 -24.80 12.63 5.01
N ARG A 145 -24.54 11.34 4.71
CA ARG A 145 -25.00 10.21 5.53
C ARG A 145 -23.81 9.47 6.15
N GLY A 146 -23.88 9.27 7.46
CA GLY A 146 -22.83 8.61 8.23
C GLY A 146 -21.60 9.51 8.39
N HIS A 147 -20.41 8.91 8.34
CA HIS A 147 -19.12 9.62 8.52
C HIS A 147 -18.61 10.34 7.26
N TRP A 148 -19.42 10.42 6.20
CA TRP A 148 -18.99 10.90 4.89
C TRP A 148 -19.56 12.29 4.60
N ARG A 149 -18.67 13.23 4.28
CA ARG A 149 -19.03 14.53 3.74
C ARG A 149 -18.67 14.56 2.25
N THR A 150 -19.58 15.07 1.43
CA THR A 150 -19.41 15.13 -0.04
C THR A 150 -19.22 16.57 -0.46
N TYR A 151 -18.21 16.81 -1.30
CA TYR A 151 -17.94 18.10 -1.93
C TYR A 151 -18.07 17.96 -3.44
N ASP A 152 -18.85 18.84 -4.04
CA ASP A 152 -19.12 18.88 -5.48
C ASP A 152 -19.21 20.35 -5.97
N ALA A 153 -19.73 20.55 -7.18
CA ALA A 153 -19.89 21.89 -7.76
C ALA A 153 -20.71 22.85 -6.87
N ILE A 154 -21.71 22.37 -6.13
CA ILE A 154 -22.52 23.20 -5.22
C ILE A 154 -21.66 23.73 -4.07
N ASN A 155 -20.63 22.97 -3.69
CA ASN A 155 -19.71 23.32 -2.62
C ASN A 155 -18.56 24.23 -3.10
N GLY A 156 -18.44 24.47 -4.41
CA GLY A 156 -17.38 25.30 -5.00
C GLY A 156 -16.23 24.53 -5.64
N LEU A 157 -16.29 23.19 -5.69
CA LEU A 157 -15.35 22.38 -6.45
C LEU A 157 -15.56 22.61 -7.95
N ASN A 158 -14.51 22.98 -8.68
CA ASN A 158 -14.60 23.32 -10.10
C ASN A 158 -15.02 22.14 -11.00
N ASN A 159 -14.69 20.90 -10.61
CA ASN A 159 -15.01 19.70 -11.38
C ASN A 159 -15.01 18.46 -10.47
N VAL A 160 -15.97 17.56 -10.68
CA VAL A 160 -16.15 16.34 -9.88
C VAL A 160 -15.24 15.18 -10.29
N THR A 161 -14.55 15.30 -11.42
CA THR A 161 -13.60 14.29 -11.93
C THR A 161 -12.23 14.51 -11.31
N VAL A 162 -12.06 14.06 -10.07
CA VAL A 162 -10.83 14.23 -9.28
C VAL A 162 -9.86 13.09 -9.53
N TYR A 163 -8.61 13.41 -9.91
CA TYR A 163 -7.55 12.44 -10.17
C TYR A 163 -6.44 12.47 -9.14
N HIS A 164 -6.22 13.62 -8.49
CA HIS A 164 -5.15 13.79 -7.53
C HIS A 164 -5.60 14.63 -6.33
N LEU A 165 -5.09 14.25 -5.16
CA LEU A 165 -5.22 14.97 -3.90
C LEU A 165 -3.84 15.18 -3.31
N LEU A 166 -3.62 16.34 -2.72
CA LEU A 166 -2.42 16.67 -1.95
C LEU A 166 -2.84 17.51 -0.74
N GLU A 167 -2.49 17.07 0.46
CA GLU A 167 -2.51 17.95 1.64
C GLU A 167 -1.19 18.71 1.69
N ASP A 168 -1.25 20.04 1.75
CA ASP A 168 -0.06 20.87 1.93
C ASP A 168 0.30 21.06 3.42
N ARG A 169 1.49 21.60 3.69
CA ARG A 169 1.96 21.86 5.07
C ARG A 169 1.10 22.84 5.87
N ASN A 170 0.22 23.58 5.20
CA ASN A 170 -0.72 24.50 5.84
C ASN A 170 -2.10 23.85 6.04
N CYS A 171 -2.20 22.52 5.88
CA CYS A 171 -3.42 21.73 5.99
C CYS A 171 -4.50 22.10 4.96
N ASN A 172 -4.13 22.71 3.82
CA ASN A 172 -5.05 22.85 2.70
C ASN A 172 -5.07 21.56 1.88
N ILE A 173 -6.24 21.22 1.35
CA ILE A 173 -6.39 20.13 0.40
C ILE A 173 -6.40 20.68 -1.02
N TRP A 174 -5.36 20.34 -1.78
CA TRP A 174 -5.27 20.60 -3.22
C TRP A 174 -5.85 19.44 -4.00
N ILE A 175 -6.68 19.77 -4.98
CA ILE A 175 -7.51 18.83 -5.72
C ILE A 175 -7.24 19.06 -7.20
N GLY A 176 -6.62 18.07 -7.84
CA GLY A 176 -6.36 18.07 -9.27
C GLY A 176 -7.52 17.41 -10.01
N THR A 177 -8.11 18.13 -10.96
CA THR A 177 -9.25 17.67 -11.73
C THR A 177 -8.93 17.47 -13.21
N VAL A 178 -9.77 16.68 -13.89
CA VAL A 178 -9.72 16.54 -15.35
C VAL A 178 -10.62 17.57 -16.00
N GLY A 179 -10.01 18.64 -16.52
CA GLY A 179 -10.71 19.68 -17.28
C GLY A 179 -11.23 20.86 -16.46
N GLY A 180 -11.05 20.85 -15.13
CA GLY A 180 -11.38 22.01 -14.28
C GLY A 180 -10.17 22.79 -13.78
N GLY A 181 -8.95 22.29 -13.94
CA GLY A 181 -7.76 22.82 -13.28
C GLY A 181 -7.62 22.28 -11.86
N ILE A 182 -7.14 23.12 -10.93
CA ILE A 182 -6.96 22.77 -9.52
C ILE A 182 -7.93 23.52 -8.61
N SER A 183 -8.35 22.88 -7.52
CA SER A 183 -9.06 23.52 -6.41
C SER A 183 -8.26 23.38 -5.12
N ARG A 184 -8.15 24.46 -4.34
CA ARG A 184 -7.61 24.45 -2.99
C ARG A 184 -8.74 24.63 -1.99
N TYR A 185 -8.87 23.69 -1.06
CA TYR A 185 -9.81 23.75 0.05
C TYR A 185 -9.06 24.05 1.36
N ASP A 186 -9.46 25.13 2.04
CA ASP A 186 -8.85 25.60 3.30
C ASP A 186 -9.55 25.08 4.57
N GLY A 187 -10.49 24.12 4.42
CA GLY A 187 -11.36 23.65 5.49
C GLY A 187 -12.70 24.40 5.57
N HIS A 188 -12.85 25.51 4.85
CA HIS A 188 -14.07 26.31 4.82
C HIS A 188 -14.59 26.56 3.41
N SER A 189 -13.71 26.91 2.47
CA SER A 189 -14.05 27.35 1.13
C SER A 189 -13.08 26.81 0.07
N PHE A 190 -13.54 26.76 -1.18
CA PHE A 190 -12.71 26.40 -2.32
C PHE A 190 -12.22 27.64 -3.04
N ARG A 191 -10.95 27.63 -3.43
CA ARG A 191 -10.38 28.53 -4.42
C ARG A 191 -9.92 27.73 -5.63
N ASN A 192 -10.41 28.10 -6.81
CA ASN A 192 -10.12 27.39 -8.05
C ASN A 192 -9.07 28.15 -8.86
N PHE A 193 -8.26 27.41 -9.61
CA PHE A 193 -7.28 27.96 -10.53
C PHE A 193 -7.31 27.20 -11.85
N THR A 194 -7.45 27.93 -12.96
CA THR A 194 -7.52 27.41 -14.33
C THR A 194 -6.41 28.02 -15.20
N ILE A 195 -6.41 27.70 -16.49
CA ILE A 195 -5.57 28.40 -17.47
C ILE A 195 -5.78 29.93 -17.45
N GLU A 196 -6.97 30.42 -17.09
CA GLU A 196 -7.26 31.86 -17.00
C GLU A 196 -6.50 32.53 -15.85
N ASP A 197 -6.16 31.76 -14.81
CA ASP A 197 -5.37 32.21 -13.66
C ASP A 197 -3.85 32.03 -13.88
N GLY A 198 -3.44 31.46 -15.02
CA GLY A 198 -2.04 31.23 -15.40
C GLY A 198 -1.56 29.78 -15.26
N LEU A 199 -2.43 28.82 -14.96
CA LEU A 199 -2.08 27.39 -14.99
C LEU A 199 -1.71 26.95 -16.41
N ALA A 200 -0.77 26.01 -16.57
CA ALA A 200 -0.32 25.55 -17.89
C ALA A 200 -1.40 24.74 -18.64
N GLY A 201 -2.36 24.14 -17.93
CA GLY A 201 -3.45 23.37 -18.52
C GLY A 201 -4.47 22.90 -17.47
N ASP A 202 -5.72 22.73 -17.88
CA ASP A 202 -6.82 22.39 -16.96
C ASP A 202 -6.95 20.89 -16.67
N TRP A 203 -6.17 20.03 -17.32
CA TRP A 203 -6.15 18.59 -17.03
C TRP A 203 -4.98 18.29 -16.11
N VAL A 204 -5.27 18.09 -14.83
CA VAL A 204 -4.27 17.92 -13.80
C VAL A 204 -4.00 16.45 -13.54
N TRP A 205 -2.75 16.07 -13.68
CA TRP A 205 -2.28 14.70 -13.58
C TRP A 205 -1.40 14.44 -12.36
N GLY A 206 -1.00 15.46 -11.63
CA GLY A 206 -0.13 15.29 -10.48
C GLY A 206 0.06 16.57 -9.71
N LEU A 207 0.21 16.42 -8.40
CA LEU A 207 0.47 17.50 -7.45
C LEU A 207 1.64 17.09 -6.57
N LEU A 208 2.52 18.04 -6.25
CA LEU A 208 3.64 17.86 -5.32
C LEU A 208 3.91 19.18 -4.61
N GLU A 209 4.00 19.17 -3.28
CA GLU A 209 4.56 20.31 -2.53
C GLU A 209 6.07 20.11 -2.39
N ASP A 210 6.86 21.10 -2.77
CA ASP A 210 8.32 21.07 -2.57
C ASP A 210 8.73 21.53 -1.16
N ARG A 211 10.03 21.41 -0.83
CA ARG A 211 10.55 21.86 0.47
C ARG A 211 10.36 23.34 0.78
N ASN A 212 10.21 24.17 -0.23
CA ASN A 212 10.00 25.61 -0.08
C ASN A 212 8.51 25.97 0.04
N GLY A 213 7.61 24.99 -0.03
CA GLY A 213 6.16 25.18 0.03
C GLY A 213 5.53 25.58 -1.30
N ASN A 214 6.26 25.47 -2.42
CA ASN A 214 5.65 25.67 -3.73
C ASN A 214 4.86 24.44 -4.12
N ILE A 215 3.72 24.66 -4.78
CA ILE A 215 2.92 23.58 -5.34
C ILE A 215 3.31 23.40 -6.80
N TRP A 216 3.78 22.20 -7.14
CA TRP A 216 4.08 21.77 -8.49
C TRP A 216 2.89 20.99 -9.05
N ILE A 217 2.40 21.43 -10.19
CA ILE A 217 1.21 20.92 -10.86
C ILE A 217 1.60 20.40 -12.23
N ARG A 218 1.42 19.09 -12.43
CA ARG A 218 1.57 18.47 -13.75
C ARG A 218 0.25 18.57 -14.49
N THR A 219 0.27 19.21 -15.65
CA THR A 219 -0.91 19.43 -16.49
C THR A 219 -0.75 18.79 -17.86
N ASN A 220 -1.78 18.84 -18.70
CA ASN A 220 -1.67 18.50 -20.13
C ASN A 220 -0.90 19.56 -20.95
N GLY A 221 -0.63 20.74 -20.40
CA GLY A 221 0.14 21.80 -21.06
C GLY A 221 1.59 21.93 -20.58
N GLY A 222 2.05 21.01 -19.72
CA GLY A 222 3.37 21.07 -19.09
C GLY A 222 3.27 21.14 -17.57
N ILE A 223 4.26 21.76 -16.92
CA ILE A 223 4.38 21.81 -15.46
C ILE A 223 4.20 23.25 -14.99
N SER A 224 3.32 23.48 -14.02
CA SER A 224 3.19 24.77 -13.34
C SER A 224 3.78 24.70 -11.94
N ARG A 225 4.50 25.72 -11.52
CA ARG A 225 4.92 25.96 -10.13
C ARG A 225 4.12 27.13 -9.58
N PHE A 226 3.45 26.94 -8.46
CA PHE A 226 2.69 27.96 -7.75
C PHE A 226 3.37 28.32 -6.43
N ASP A 227 3.76 29.58 -6.28
CA ASP A 227 4.47 30.10 -5.08
C ASP A 227 3.52 30.58 -3.97
N GLY A 228 2.22 30.32 -4.10
CA GLY A 228 1.17 30.87 -3.25
C GLY A 228 0.47 32.11 -3.84
N ARG A 229 1.06 32.72 -4.86
CA ARG A 229 0.56 33.94 -5.52
C ARG A 229 0.56 33.87 -7.04
N ASN A 230 1.64 33.39 -7.66
CA ASN A 230 1.86 33.40 -9.10
C ASN A 230 2.17 31.98 -9.61
N PHE A 231 1.80 31.73 -10.86
CA PHE A 231 2.23 30.55 -11.60
C PHE A 231 3.46 30.85 -12.45
N GLN A 232 4.40 29.91 -12.46
CA GLN A 232 5.47 29.83 -13.45
C GLN A 232 5.34 28.50 -14.19
N ASN A 233 5.30 28.56 -15.52
CA ASN A 233 5.06 27.39 -16.36
C ASN A 233 6.34 26.93 -17.06
N PHE A 234 6.52 25.62 -17.14
CA PHE A 234 7.63 24.95 -17.80
C PHE A 234 7.05 24.02 -18.86
N THR A 235 7.47 24.20 -20.10
CA THR A 235 7.10 23.36 -21.24
C THR A 235 8.35 22.81 -21.93
N THR A 236 8.18 22.14 -23.06
CA THR A 236 9.27 21.77 -23.97
C THR A 236 10.16 22.94 -24.38
N GLU A 237 9.61 24.16 -24.44
CA GLU A 237 10.38 25.37 -24.75
C GLU A 237 11.31 25.79 -23.60
N ASN A 238 11.07 25.27 -22.40
CA ASN A 238 11.83 25.59 -21.18
C ASN A 238 12.71 24.41 -20.71
N GLY A 239 12.95 23.42 -21.58
CA GLY A 239 13.86 22.31 -21.31
C GLY A 239 13.19 21.03 -20.77
N LEU A 240 11.85 20.93 -20.78
CA LEU A 240 11.20 19.64 -20.55
C LEU A 240 11.31 18.77 -21.82
N PRO A 241 11.67 17.48 -21.74
CA PRO A 241 11.76 16.61 -22.91
C PRO A 241 10.39 16.30 -23.51
N GLY A 242 9.31 16.41 -22.71
CA GLY A 242 7.94 16.22 -23.16
C GLY A 242 6.93 16.81 -22.18
N ASN A 243 5.74 17.13 -22.66
CA ASN A 243 4.66 17.76 -21.86
C ASN A 243 3.65 16.74 -21.32
N TRP A 244 3.80 15.45 -21.63
CA TRP A 244 2.82 14.42 -21.30
C TRP A 244 3.13 13.72 -19.96
N PRO A 245 2.12 13.15 -19.28
CA PRO A 245 2.20 12.86 -17.85
C PRO A 245 3.13 11.69 -17.48
N GLY A 246 4.02 11.93 -16.52
CA GLY A 246 4.84 10.94 -15.79
C GLY A 246 5.15 11.44 -14.37
N GLY A 247 5.69 10.58 -13.48
CA GLY A 247 5.81 10.87 -12.03
C GLY A 247 6.57 12.16 -11.68
N MET A 248 6.27 12.74 -10.52
CA MET A 248 7.02 13.87 -9.94
C MET A 248 7.58 13.46 -8.58
N LEU A 249 8.82 13.85 -8.27
CA LEU A 249 9.40 13.65 -6.94
C LEU A 249 10.40 14.77 -6.59
N GLU A 250 10.57 15.04 -5.30
CA GLU A 250 11.70 15.83 -4.80
C GLU A 250 12.70 14.90 -4.11
N ASP A 251 13.96 14.91 -4.55
CA ASP A 251 14.99 14.05 -3.98
C ASP A 251 15.57 14.60 -2.67
N ARG A 252 16.48 13.84 -2.05
CA ARG A 252 17.09 14.22 -0.77
C ARG A 252 17.91 15.52 -0.85
N SER A 253 18.46 15.85 -2.01
CA SER A 253 19.26 17.04 -2.26
C SER A 253 18.40 18.26 -2.63
N GLY A 254 17.08 18.11 -2.75
CA GLY A 254 16.15 19.17 -3.14
C GLY A 254 16.01 19.35 -4.65
N ASN A 255 16.50 18.40 -5.46
CA ASN A 255 16.20 18.44 -6.90
C ASN A 255 14.82 17.87 -7.15
N LEU A 256 14.12 18.48 -8.10
CA LEU A 256 12.84 18.00 -8.59
C LEU A 256 13.05 17.14 -9.82
N TRP A 257 12.40 15.98 -9.85
CA TRP A 257 12.43 15.06 -10.97
C TRP A 257 11.06 14.96 -11.59
N PHE A 258 11.03 15.06 -12.92
CA PHE A 258 9.81 15.04 -13.71
C PHE A 258 9.91 13.96 -14.78
N GLY A 259 9.10 12.92 -14.65
CA GLY A 259 8.89 11.95 -15.72
C GLY A 259 7.99 12.53 -16.80
N THR A 260 8.36 12.31 -18.06
CA THR A 260 7.59 12.71 -19.23
C THR A 260 7.46 11.53 -20.19
N ASN A 261 6.68 11.67 -21.25
CA ASN A 261 6.61 10.70 -22.33
C ASN A 261 7.87 10.61 -23.21
N ALA A 262 8.86 11.49 -22.98
CA ALA A 262 10.09 11.56 -23.75
C ALA A 262 11.34 11.43 -22.88
N GLY A 263 11.19 11.00 -21.62
CA GLY A 263 12.31 10.75 -20.70
C GLY A 263 12.07 11.31 -19.31
N VAL A 264 13.15 11.66 -18.62
CA VAL A 264 13.12 12.21 -17.26
C VAL A 264 13.95 13.49 -17.23
N SER A 265 13.39 14.56 -16.65
CA SER A 265 14.10 15.80 -16.36
C SER A 265 14.41 15.96 -14.89
N ARG A 266 15.58 16.52 -14.59
CA ARG A 266 15.95 16.98 -13.25
C ARG A 266 16.04 18.51 -13.25
N PHE A 267 15.33 19.15 -12.34
CA PHE A 267 15.34 20.58 -12.10
C PHE A 267 16.00 20.87 -10.76
N ASP A 268 17.02 21.73 -10.75
CA ASP A 268 17.84 22.01 -9.56
C ASP A 268 17.31 23.16 -8.69
N GLY A 269 16.23 23.82 -9.12
CA GLY A 269 15.62 24.92 -8.37
C GLY A 269 16.47 26.19 -8.28
N ARG A 270 17.63 26.27 -8.95
CA ARG A 270 18.58 27.39 -8.79
C ARG A 270 18.51 28.45 -9.89
N GLN A 271 17.68 28.26 -10.91
CA GLN A 271 17.50 29.25 -11.97
C GLN A 271 16.44 30.31 -11.61
N ASP A 272 16.82 31.24 -10.73
CA ASP A 272 16.32 32.62 -10.78
C ASP A 272 17.44 33.61 -11.15
N VAL A 273 18.56 33.12 -11.70
CA VAL A 273 19.67 33.96 -12.19
C VAL A 273 20.00 33.63 -13.65
N GLY A 274 19.08 34.00 -14.54
CA GLY A 274 19.36 34.50 -15.90
C GLY A 274 20.53 33.94 -16.71
N ASN A 275 20.77 32.62 -16.72
CA ASN A 275 21.71 32.02 -17.67
C ASN A 275 21.20 30.66 -18.14
N ALA A 276 20.79 30.64 -19.41
CA ALA A 276 20.52 29.45 -20.19
C ALA A 276 21.72 28.50 -20.11
N PHE A 277 21.45 27.20 -19.96
CA PHE A 277 22.46 26.16 -20.08
C PHE A 277 23.16 26.30 -21.43
N ARG A 278 24.44 26.70 -21.42
CA ARG A 278 25.30 26.55 -22.59
C ARG A 278 25.67 25.07 -22.72
N THR A 279 25.47 24.59 -23.95
CA THR A 279 25.70 23.26 -24.51
C THR A 279 26.84 22.46 -23.91
#